data_AF-A0A0N9HWW9-F1
#
_entry.id   AF-A0A0N9HWW9-F1
#
_cell.length_a   1.000
_cell.length_b   1.000
_cell.length_c   1.000
_cell.angle_alpha   90.00
_cell.angle_beta   90.00
_cell.angle_gamma   90.00
#
_symmetry.space_group_name_H-M   'P 1'
#
loop_
_entity.id
_entity.type
_entity.pdbx_description
1 polymer ?
#
loop_
_entity_poly.entity_id
_entity_poly.type
_entity_poly.pdbx_seq_one_letter_code
_entity_poly.pdbx_strand_id
1 'polypeptide(L)' 'MERTNEPAVITPYRDGPLILRGDFELRTQAGERIDPGRATVALCRCGHSAAKPFCDGTHKKTQFHAPG' A
#
# COMPACT_ATOMS: atom_id res chain seq x y z
N MET A 1 23.92 11.45 13.37
CA MET A 1 23.45 11.08 12.03
C MET A 1 21.94 11.24 12.06
N GLU A 2 21.43 12.43 11.74
CA GLU A 2 19.99 12.70 11.73
C GLU A 2 19.35 11.74 10.72
N ARG A 3 18.50 10.82 11.16
CA ARG A 3 17.66 10.06 10.23
C ARG A 3 16.74 11.09 9.59
N THR A 4 16.93 11.42 8.32
CA THR A 4 15.99 12.24 7.57
C THR A 4 14.68 11.44 7.51
N ASN A 5 13.74 11.75 8.40
CA ASN A 5 12.49 11.03 8.47
C ASN A 5 11.59 11.56 7.35
N GLU A 6 11.73 11.00 6.15
CA GLU A 6 10.84 11.33 5.04
C GLU A 6 9.42 10.94 5.45
N PRO A 7 8.46 11.88 5.43
CA PRO A 7 7.11 11.60 5.91
C PRO A 7 6.45 10.51 5.07
N ALA A 8 5.52 9.78 5.69
CA ALA A 8 4.66 8.86 4.97
C ALA A 8 3.86 9.61 3.88
N VAL A 9 4.00 9.19 2.63
CA VAL A 9 3.21 9.68 1.50
C VAL A 9 2.39 8.54 0.93
N ILE A 10 1.08 8.77 0.79
CA ILE A 10 0.15 7.85 0.14
C ILE A 10 -0.28 8.47 -1.18
N THR A 11 -0.01 7.79 -2.30
CA THR A 11 -0.41 8.22 -3.64
C THR A 11 -1.42 7.21 -4.20
N PRO A 12 -2.67 7.58 -4.46
CA PRO A 12 -3.58 6.73 -5.20
C PRO A 12 -3.14 6.66 -6.66
N TYR A 13 -3.15 5.46 -7.24
CA TYR A 13 -2.98 5.29 -8.68
C TYR A 13 -4.34 5.10 -9.32
N ARG A 14 -4.62 5.84 -10.39
CA ARG A 14 -5.81 5.65 -11.23
C ARG A 14 -5.98 4.16 -11.55
N ASP A 15 -7.17 3.64 -11.26
CA ASP A 15 -7.55 2.24 -11.53
C ASP A 15 -6.62 1.21 -10.85
N GLY A 16 -5.90 1.64 -9.82
CA GLY A 16 -4.77 0.93 -9.26
C GLY A 16 -4.66 1.03 -7.73
N PRO A 17 -3.51 0.57 -7.18
CA PRO A 17 -3.28 0.51 -5.74
C PRO A 17 -3.07 1.88 -5.10
N LEU A 18 -2.93 1.88 -3.77
CA LEU A 18 -2.32 2.98 -3.04
C LEU A 18 -0.82 2.72 -2.93
N ILE A 19 0.01 3.67 -3.37
CA ILE A 19 1.46 3.60 -3.21
C ILE A 19 1.83 4.32 -1.91
N LEU A 20 2.38 3.59 -0.95
CA LEU A 20 2.85 4.11 0.34
C LEU A 20 4.38 4.13 0.34
N ARG A 21 4.96 5.29 0.69
CA ARG A 21 6.41 5.55 0.74
C ARG A 21 6.77 6.36 1.99
N GLY A 22 8.03 6.31 2.38
CA GLY A 22 8.57 7.07 3.52
C GLY A 22 8.59 6.28 4.82
N ASP A 23 8.60 6.99 5.95
CA ASP A 23 8.54 6.38 7.27
C ASP A 23 7.10 6.05 7.67
N PHE A 24 6.77 4.76 7.72
CA PHE A 24 5.44 4.27 8.07
C PHE A 24 5.48 2.94 8.82
N GLU A 25 4.42 2.66 9.57
CA GLU A 25 4.14 1.35 10.13
C GLU A 25 2.85 0.78 9.54
N LEU A 26 2.87 -0.51 9.19
CA LEU A 26 1.66 -1.26 8.87
C LEU A 26 1.28 -2.12 10.07
N ARG A 27 0.01 -2.05 10.47
CA ARG A 27 -0.53 -2.81 11.60
C ARG A 27 -1.87 -3.44 11.24
N THR A 28 -2.17 -4.59 11.84
CA THR A 28 -3.52 -5.16 11.86
C THR A 28 -4.41 -4.37 12.83
N GLN A 29 -5.72 -4.65 12.82
CA GLN A 29 -6.66 -4.04 13.77
C GLN A 29 -6.31 -4.38 15.24
N ALA A 30 -5.70 -5.54 15.49
CA ALA A 30 -5.22 -5.93 16.82
C ALA A 30 -3.91 -5.25 17.23
N GLY A 31 -3.32 -4.45 16.34
CA GLY A 31 -2.06 -3.73 16.58
C GLY A 31 -0.79 -4.50 16.22
N GLU A 32 -0.92 -5.72 15.69
CA GLU A 32 0.22 -6.54 15.26
C GLU A 32 0.91 -5.90 14.05
N ARG A 33 2.24 -5.84 14.08
CA ARG A 33 3.03 -5.26 12.99
C ARG A 33 3.05 -6.18 11.78
N ILE A 34 2.80 -5.62 10.61
CA ILE A 34 3.00 -6.26 9.31
C ILE A 34 4.34 -5.78 8.77
N ASP A 35 5.24 -6.70 8.42
CA ASP A 35 6.50 -6.36 7.75
C ASP A 35 6.25 -6.08 6.25
N PRO A 36 6.46 -4.84 5.77
CA PRO A 36 6.31 -4.51 4.35
C PRO A 36 7.42 -5.08 3.46
N GLY A 37 8.56 -5.48 4.03
CA GLY A 37 9.75 -5.97 3.33
C GLY A 37 10.51 -4.91 2.50
N ARG A 38 10.01 -3.67 2.44
CA ARG A 38 10.57 -2.55 1.66
C ARG A 38 9.99 -1.21 2.08
N ALA A 39 10.73 -0.13 1.83
CA ALA A 39 10.34 1.25 2.10
C ALA A 39 9.25 1.81 1.17
N THR A 40 8.84 1.06 0.13
CA THR A 40 7.76 1.44 -0.79
C THR A 40 6.87 0.24 -1.02
N VAL A 41 5.58 0.35 -0.69
CA VAL A 41 4.62 -0.73 -0.89
C VAL A 41 3.42 -0.29 -1.69
N ALA A 42 2.80 -1.24 -2.37
CA ALA A 42 1.52 -1.07 -3.03
C ALA A 42 0.45 -1.77 -2.20
N LEU A 43 -0.50 -1.02 -1.65
CA LEU A 43 -1.63 -1.55 -0.89
C LEU A 43 -2.83 -1.78 -1.81
N CYS A 44 -3.55 -2.86 -1.56
CA CYS A 44 -4.76 -3.20 -2.29
C CYS A 44 -5.82 -2.14 -2.06
N ARG A 45 -6.33 -1.57 -3.17
CA ARG A 45 -7.48 -0.66 -3.17
C ARG A 45 -8.73 -1.29 -3.78
N CYS A 46 -8.56 -2.29 -4.65
CA CYS A 46 -9.66 -2.91 -5.38
C CYS A 46 -10.44 -3.98 -4.60
N GLY A 47 -9.98 -4.39 -3.41
CA GLY A 47 -10.63 -5.43 -2.59
C GLY A 47 -10.37 -6.89 -3.01
N HIS A 48 -9.83 -7.13 -4.21
CA HIS A 48 -9.76 -8.47 -4.79
C HIS A 48 -8.40 -9.18 -4.68
N SER A 49 -7.38 -8.53 -4.10
CA SER A 49 -6.06 -9.18 -3.96
C SER A 49 -6.13 -10.44 -3.09
N ALA A 50 -5.38 -11.48 -3.45
CA ALA A 50 -5.13 -12.65 -2.62
C ALA A 50 -4.02 -12.42 -1.58
N ALA A 51 -3.16 -11.42 -1.80
CA ALA A 51 -2.02 -11.07 -0.95
C ALA A 51 -2.30 -9.86 -0.03
N LYS A 52 -3.54 -9.72 0.46
CA LYS A 52 -3.92 -8.59 1.33
C LYS A 52 -2.98 -8.47 2.54
N PRO A 53 -2.63 -7.24 2.96
CA PRO A 53 -3.15 -5.95 2.48
C PRO A 53 -2.47 -5.43 1.20
N PHE A 54 -1.55 -6.18 0.61
CA PHE A 54 -0.77 -5.74 -0.55
C PHE A 54 -1.52 -5.91 -1.86
N CYS A 55 -1.09 -5.19 -2.88
CA CYS A 55 -1.55 -5.35 -4.25
C CYS A 55 -0.74 -6.44 -4.98
N ASP A 56 -1.44 -7.36 -5.63
CA ASP A 56 -0.88 -8.43 -6.47
C ASP A 56 -1.20 -8.26 -7.96
N GLY A 57 -1.73 -7.09 -8.35
CA GLY A 57 -2.14 -6.81 -9.73
C GLY A 57 -3.57 -7.21 -10.10
N THR A 58 -4.34 -7.83 -9.20
CA THR A 58 -5.73 -8.28 -9.47
C THR A 58 -6.68 -7.14 -9.86
N HIS A 59 -6.37 -5.89 -9.52
CA HIS A 59 -7.12 -4.70 -9.97
C HIS A 59 -7.26 -4.62 -11.49
N LYS A 60 -6.26 -5.08 -12.25
CA LYS A 60 -6.31 -5.12 -13.73
C LYS A 60 -7.33 -6.13 -14.24
N LYS A 61 -7.34 -7.32 -13.63
CA LYS A 61 -8.24 -8.44 -14.00
C LYS A 61 -9.69 -8.15 -13.64
N THR A 62 -9.90 -7.41 -12.55
CA THR A 62 -11.23 -7.03 -12.04
C THR A 62 -11.72 -5.71 -12.62
N GLN A 63 -10.99 -5.10 -13.56
CA GLN A 63 -11.34 -3.84 -14.20
C GLN A 63 -11.71 -2.75 -13.18
N PHE A 64 -10.95 -2.71 -12.08
CA PHE A 64 -11.18 -1.75 -11.01
C PHE A 64 -11.08 -0.33 -11.56
N HIS A 65 -12.12 0.48 -11.36
CA HIS A 65 -12.16 1.86 -11.82
C HIS A 65 -12.26 2.82 -10.64
N ALA A 66 -11.28 3.71 -10.48
CA ALA A 66 -11.29 4.72 -9.45
C ALA A 66 -10.26 5.83 -9.74
N PRO A 67 -10.51 7.08 -9.31
CA PRO A 67 -9.55 8.16 -9.49
C PRO A 67 -8.21 7.86 -8.79
N GLY A 68 -7.16 8.53 -9.30
CA GLY A 68 -5.85 8.59 -8.66
C GLY A 68 -5.77 9.70 -7.63
#